data_AF-A0A9N9DN82-F1
#
_entry.id   AF-A0A9N9DN82-F1
#
_cell.length_a   1.000
_cell.length_b   1.000
_cell.length_c   1.000
_cell.angle_alpha   90.00
_cell.angle_beta   90.00
_cell.angle_gamma   90.00
#
_symmetry.space_group_name_H-M   'P 1'
#
loop_
_entity.id
_entity.type
_entity.pdbx_description
1 polymer ?
#
loop_
_entity_poly.entity_id
_entity_poly.type
_entity_poly.pdbx_seq_one_letter_code
_entity_poly.pdbx_strand_id
1 'polypeptide(L)'
;SGNGNANGNLNAGSFNGNNNGNFNWGSGNGNANGNLNYGSYNGNNNGNFNWGYNNGNANGNLNDGSANGNNNGNWNWGSANGNANGNANQKRGDNNGNGNGNGNVGSFNGNNNGNNNYGSGNGNANGNLNYGSFNGNNNGNDNYGSNNGNANGNLNDGSFNGNNNGNFNWGSGNGNANGNLNYGSYNGNNNGNFNWGYNNGNANGNLNDGSYNGNNNGNWNWGSANGNANGNANH
;
A
#
# COMPACT_ATOMS: atom_id res chain seq x y z
N SER A 1 -22.20 -4.46 -37.22
CA SER A 1 -20.77 -4.48 -36.85
C SER A 1 -19.97 -3.88 -38.00
N GLY A 2 -19.43 -2.67 -37.82
CA GLY A 2 -18.55 -2.07 -38.81
C GLY A 2 -17.09 -2.37 -38.45
N ASN A 3 -16.39 -3.10 -39.30
CA ASN A 3 -14.92 -3.11 -39.28
C ASN A 3 -14.47 -1.79 -39.92
N GLY A 4 -14.04 -0.82 -39.12
CA GLY A 4 -13.66 0.50 -39.62
C GLY A 4 -13.33 1.50 -38.52
N ASN A 5 -12.36 2.38 -38.80
CA ASN A 5 -12.07 3.52 -37.94
C ASN A 5 -13.26 4.50 -38.00
N ALA A 6 -13.81 4.87 -36.85
CA ALA A 6 -14.85 5.90 -36.79
C ALA A 6 -14.20 7.23 -36.42
N ASN A 7 -14.42 8.23 -37.27
CA ASN A 7 -13.91 9.59 -37.11
C ASN A 7 -15.11 10.54 -37.06
N GLY A 8 -15.22 11.34 -36.01
CA GLY A 8 -16.36 12.24 -35.81
C GLY A 8 -16.36 12.89 -34.43
N ASN A 9 -17.10 13.97 -34.23
CA ASN A 9 -17.17 14.62 -32.90
C ASN A 9 -17.86 13.72 -31.85
N LEU A 10 -18.84 12.92 -32.31
CA LEU A 10 -19.59 11.92 -31.55
C LEU A 10 -19.52 10.58 -32.30
N ASN A 11 -18.90 9.56 -31.70
CA ASN A 11 -18.90 8.20 -32.25
C ASN A 11 -19.67 7.28 -31.31
N ALA A 12 -20.81 6.74 -31.76
CA ALA A 12 -21.66 5.86 -30.96
C ALA A 12 -21.86 4.49 -31.61
N GLY A 13 -21.66 3.40 -30.87
CA GLY A 13 -21.96 2.03 -31.34
C GLY A 13 -20.86 0.99 -31.12
N SER A 14 -20.94 -0.11 -31.86
CA SER A 14 -19.96 -1.21 -31.79
C SER A 14 -18.98 -1.16 -32.95
N PHE A 15 -17.69 -1.01 -32.62
CA PHE A 15 -16.62 -0.79 -33.59
C PHE A 15 -15.53 -1.85 -33.52
N ASN A 16 -14.90 -2.12 -34.65
CA ASN A 16 -13.71 -2.96 -34.74
C ASN A 16 -12.64 -2.11 -35.47
N GLY A 17 -11.79 -1.41 -34.70
CA GLY A 17 -10.89 -0.37 -35.19
C GLY A 17 -10.69 0.79 -34.21
N ASN A 18 -9.99 1.85 -34.65
CA ASN A 18 -9.76 3.05 -33.84
C ASN A 18 -10.98 4.00 -33.90
N ASN A 19 -11.41 4.48 -32.74
CA ASN A 19 -12.48 5.46 -32.60
C ASN A 19 -11.87 6.82 -32.25
N ASN A 20 -11.90 7.78 -33.17
CA ASN A 20 -11.24 9.08 -33.02
C ASN A 20 -12.30 10.17 -32.99
N GLY A 21 -12.65 10.64 -31.80
CA GLY A 21 -13.73 11.60 -31.63
C GLY A 21 -13.77 12.23 -30.27
N ASN A 22 -14.29 13.46 -30.16
CA ASN A 22 -14.32 14.19 -28.89
C ASN A 22 -15.11 13.43 -27.81
N PHE A 23 -16.20 12.77 -28.22
CA PHE A 23 -17.01 11.86 -27.41
C PHE A 23 -17.15 10.51 -28.11
N ASN A 24 -16.64 9.45 -27.50
CA ASN A 24 -16.79 8.07 -27.97
C ASN A 24 -17.68 7.31 -26.98
N TRP A 25 -18.78 6.72 -27.45
CA TRP A 25 -19.67 5.87 -26.66
C TRP A 25 -19.86 4.51 -27.34
N GLY A 26 -19.43 3.42 -26.70
CA GLY A 26 -19.93 2.10 -27.09
C GLY A 26 -18.99 0.97 -26.74
N SER A 27 -18.87 -0.01 -27.63
CA SER A 27 -18.02 -1.18 -27.41
C SER A 27 -17.15 -1.46 -28.61
N GLY A 28 -15.98 -2.06 -28.40
CA GLY A 28 -15.17 -2.43 -29.54
C GLY A 28 -13.85 -3.11 -29.23
N ASN A 29 -13.21 -3.60 -30.28
CA ASN A 29 -11.81 -3.99 -30.25
C ASN A 29 -11.01 -2.91 -31.01
N GLY A 30 -10.01 -2.31 -30.37
CA GLY A 30 -9.22 -1.19 -30.92
C GLY A 30 -9.10 -0.01 -29.95
N ASN A 31 -8.47 1.09 -30.40
CA ASN A 31 -8.19 2.23 -29.53
C ASN A 31 -9.31 3.27 -29.56
N ALA A 32 -9.75 3.78 -28.41
CA ALA A 32 -10.62 4.95 -28.34
C ALA A 32 -9.81 6.20 -27.99
N ASN A 33 -9.78 7.17 -28.88
CA ASN A 33 -9.07 8.42 -28.75
C ASN A 33 -10.09 9.57 -28.74
N GLY A 34 -10.22 10.26 -27.62
CA GLY A 34 -11.25 11.27 -27.44
C GLY A 34 -11.10 12.07 -26.17
N ASN A 35 -11.83 13.16 -25.99
CA ASN A 35 -11.80 13.88 -24.71
C ASN A 35 -12.61 13.10 -23.65
N LEU A 36 -13.69 12.44 -24.08
CA LEU A 36 -14.55 11.56 -23.29
C LEU A 36 -14.72 10.21 -24.00
N ASN A 37 -14.29 9.12 -23.36
CA ASN A 37 -14.49 7.75 -23.83
C ASN A 37 -15.37 6.99 -22.84
N TYR A 38 -16.55 6.51 -23.26
CA TYR A 38 -17.50 5.76 -22.43
C TYR A 38 -17.80 4.38 -23.04
N GLY A 39 -17.57 3.31 -22.29
CA GLY A 39 -18.01 1.96 -22.62
C GLY A 39 -16.92 0.89 -22.51
N SER A 40 -17.00 -0.15 -23.34
CA SER A 40 -16.19 -1.36 -23.17
C SER A 40 -15.25 -1.62 -24.34
N TYR A 41 -13.94 -1.46 -24.14
CA TYR A 41 -12.95 -1.56 -25.21
C TYR A 41 -11.87 -2.60 -24.92
N ASN A 42 -11.61 -3.52 -25.86
CA ASN A 42 -10.38 -4.31 -25.88
C ASN A 42 -9.32 -3.54 -26.67
N GLY A 43 -8.56 -2.67 -26.00
CA GLY A 43 -7.53 -1.81 -26.62
C GLY A 43 -7.12 -0.65 -25.70
N ASN A 44 -6.48 0.38 -26.27
CA ASN A 44 -6.09 1.56 -25.50
C ASN A 44 -7.14 2.67 -25.55
N ASN A 45 -7.57 3.17 -24.40
CA ASN A 45 -8.37 4.39 -24.31
C ASN A 45 -7.45 5.58 -23.99
N ASN A 46 -7.37 6.55 -24.89
CA ASN A 46 -6.65 7.78 -24.68
C ASN A 46 -7.64 8.95 -24.64
N GLY A 47 -7.84 9.53 -23.48
CA GLY A 47 -8.77 10.64 -23.32
C GLY A 47 -8.77 11.26 -21.97
N ASN A 48 -9.19 12.53 -21.89
CA ASN A 48 -9.16 13.27 -20.64
C ASN A 48 -10.03 12.60 -19.55
N PHE A 49 -11.15 12.00 -19.99
CA PHE A 49 -12.03 11.17 -19.18
C PHE A 49 -12.30 9.83 -19.88
N ASN A 50 -11.95 8.73 -19.22
CA ASN A 50 -12.22 7.37 -19.68
C ASN A 50 -13.13 6.67 -18.68
N TRP A 51 -14.31 6.22 -19.08
CA TRP A 51 -15.26 5.51 -18.21
C TRP A 51 -15.68 4.17 -18.83
N GLY A 52 -15.46 3.07 -18.11
CA GLY A 52 -16.03 1.75 -18.46
C GLY A 52 -15.06 0.58 -18.30
N TYR A 53 -15.22 -0.46 -19.12
CA TYR A 53 -14.49 -1.71 -18.99
C TYR A 53 -13.44 -1.86 -20.10
N ASN A 54 -12.17 -1.69 -19.77
CA ASN A 54 -11.08 -1.80 -20.73
C ASN A 54 -10.25 -3.06 -20.52
N ASN A 55 -9.90 -3.73 -21.61
CA ASN A 55 -8.94 -4.82 -21.62
C ASN A 55 -7.72 -4.32 -22.42
N GLY A 56 -6.93 -3.47 -21.77
CA GLY A 56 -5.83 -2.69 -22.37
C GLY A 56 -5.47 -1.48 -21.50
N ASN A 57 -4.75 -0.49 -22.03
CA ASN A 57 -4.31 0.66 -21.24
C ASN A 57 -5.29 1.84 -21.31
N ALA A 58 -5.58 2.48 -20.17
CA ALA A 58 -6.31 3.74 -20.13
C ALA A 58 -5.36 4.90 -19.79
N ASN A 59 -5.25 5.88 -20.69
CA ASN A 59 -4.46 7.08 -20.53
C ASN A 59 -5.41 8.29 -20.47
N GLY A 60 -5.44 9.01 -19.36
CA GLY A 60 -6.40 10.09 -19.16
C GLY A 60 -6.25 10.80 -17.83
N ASN A 61 -6.72 12.05 -17.71
CA ASN A 61 -6.67 12.70 -16.39
C ASN A 61 -7.59 12.02 -15.38
N LEU A 62 -8.73 11.50 -15.84
CA LEU A 62 -9.66 10.69 -15.05
C LEU A 62 -9.96 9.37 -15.77
N ASN A 63 -9.65 8.26 -15.13
CA ASN A 63 -9.99 6.91 -15.58
C ASN A 63 -10.92 6.27 -14.55
N ASP A 64 -12.17 5.95 -14.89
CA ASP A 64 -13.13 5.24 -14.03
C ASP A 64 -13.53 3.89 -14.65
N GLY A 65 -13.40 2.79 -13.91
CA GLY A 65 -13.91 1.49 -14.29
C GLY A 65 -12.88 0.36 -14.19
N SER A 66 -13.10 -0.74 -14.91
CA SER A 66 -12.25 -1.94 -14.81
C SER A 66 -11.23 -1.99 -15.93
N ALA A 67 -9.95 -2.16 -15.62
CA ALA A 67 -8.88 -2.32 -16.59
C ALA A 67 -8.10 -3.64 -16.41
N ASN A 68 -8.11 -4.53 -17.39
CA ASN A 68 -7.12 -5.62 -17.46
C ASN A 68 -5.84 -5.11 -18.16
N GLY A 69 -5.24 -4.04 -17.61
CA GLY A 69 -4.07 -3.35 -18.18
C GLY A 69 -3.61 -2.17 -17.32
N ASN A 70 -2.84 -1.24 -17.88
CA ASN A 70 -2.31 -0.10 -17.13
C ASN A 70 -3.23 1.13 -17.21
N ASN A 71 -3.52 1.75 -16.08
CA ASN A 71 -4.18 3.06 -16.01
C ASN A 71 -3.15 4.14 -15.71
N ASN A 72 -2.99 5.12 -16.59
CA ASN A 72 -2.13 6.27 -16.38
C ASN A 72 -2.99 7.53 -16.36
N GLY A 73 -3.03 8.20 -15.21
CA GLY A 73 -3.92 9.32 -15.02
C GLY A 73 -3.82 9.97 -13.66
N ASN A 74 -4.22 11.24 -13.55
CA ASN A 74 -4.15 11.92 -12.26
C ASN A 74 -5.12 11.28 -11.25
N TRP A 75 -6.29 10.83 -11.73
CA TRP A 75 -7.32 10.13 -10.97
C TRP A 75 -7.64 8.80 -11.64
N ASN A 76 -7.35 7.69 -10.96
CA ASN A 76 -7.70 6.36 -11.43
C ASN A 76 -8.68 5.72 -10.43
N TRP A 77 -9.94 5.57 -10.82
CA TRP A 77 -10.99 4.92 -10.05
C TRP A 77 -11.36 3.56 -10.63
N GLY A 78 -11.50 2.53 -9.80
CA GLY A 78 -12.09 1.25 -10.20
C GLY A 78 -11.18 0.06 -9.97
N SER A 79 -11.29 -0.98 -10.80
CA SER A 79 -10.52 -2.21 -10.66
C SER A 79 -9.45 -2.31 -11.74
N ALA A 80 -8.23 -2.74 -11.41
CA ALA A 80 -7.20 -2.94 -12.43
C ALA A 80 -6.33 -4.16 -12.14
N ASN A 81 -6.28 -5.12 -13.06
CA ASN A 81 -5.33 -6.24 -13.03
C ASN A 81 -3.96 -5.87 -13.66
N GLY A 82 -3.54 -4.61 -13.48
CA GLY A 82 -2.30 -4.04 -13.99
C GLY A 82 -1.87 -2.80 -13.20
N ASN A 83 -0.92 -2.02 -13.73
CA ASN A 83 -0.34 -0.89 -12.99
C ASN A 83 -1.24 0.35 -13.08
N ALA A 84 -1.52 0.98 -11.94
CA ALA A 84 -2.13 2.31 -11.89
C ALA A 84 -1.04 3.35 -11.57
N ASN A 85 -0.83 4.33 -12.45
CA ASN A 85 0.10 5.44 -12.25
C ASN A 85 -0.72 6.74 -12.15
N GLY A 86 -0.60 7.47 -11.04
CA GLY A 86 -1.43 8.65 -10.77
C GLY A 86 -1.29 9.24 -9.38
N ASN A 87 -1.59 10.53 -9.21
CA ASN A 87 -1.54 11.20 -7.90
C ASN A 87 -2.72 10.86 -6.97
N ALA A 88 -3.74 10.16 -7.47
CA ALA A 88 -4.87 9.69 -6.69
C ALA A 88 -5.45 8.41 -7.33
N ASN A 89 -4.87 7.27 -6.98
CA ASN A 89 -5.38 5.97 -7.43
C ASN A 89 -6.36 5.42 -6.37
N GLN A 90 -7.66 5.54 -6.61
CA GLN A 90 -8.68 4.89 -5.78
C GLN A 90 -9.11 3.57 -6.39
N LYS A 91 -8.70 2.45 -5.82
CA LYS A 91 -9.12 1.13 -6.26
C LYS A 91 -10.34 0.65 -5.46
N ARG A 92 -11.42 0.27 -6.16
CA ARG A 92 -12.59 -0.43 -5.58
C ARG A 92 -12.44 -1.94 -5.86
N GLY A 93 -12.38 -2.76 -4.81
CA GLY A 93 -12.26 -4.23 -4.89
C GLY A 93 -10.83 -4.77 -4.86
N ASP A 94 -10.72 -6.10 -4.89
CA ASP A 94 -9.45 -6.85 -4.85
C ASP A 94 -8.80 -6.88 -6.23
N ASN A 95 -7.62 -6.28 -6.37
CA ASN A 95 -6.95 -6.14 -7.66
C ASN A 95 -5.51 -6.61 -7.63
N ASN A 96 -5.09 -7.29 -8.70
CA ASN A 96 -3.69 -7.68 -8.94
C ASN A 96 -2.95 -6.61 -9.74
N GLY A 97 -2.19 -5.73 -9.08
CA GLY A 97 -1.30 -4.78 -9.77
C GLY A 97 -0.74 -3.66 -8.91
N ASN A 98 0.34 -3.04 -9.38
CA ASN A 98 1.06 -2.00 -8.65
C ASN A 98 0.29 -0.65 -8.69
N GLY A 99 0.42 0.15 -7.64
CA GLY A 99 -0.05 1.54 -7.59
C GLY A 99 1.13 2.48 -7.45
N ASN A 100 1.39 3.35 -8.42
CA ASN A 100 2.41 4.40 -8.31
C ASN A 100 1.77 5.78 -8.24
N GLY A 101 2.27 6.61 -7.33
CA GLY A 101 1.87 7.99 -7.08
C GLY A 101 1.15 8.17 -5.75
N ASN A 102 0.83 9.41 -5.38
CA ASN A 102 0.32 9.72 -4.04
C ASN A 102 -1.14 9.27 -3.86
N GLY A 103 -1.61 9.17 -2.60
CA GLY A 103 -3.02 8.97 -2.29
C GLY A 103 -3.62 7.67 -2.81
N ASN A 104 -2.84 6.59 -2.87
CA ASN A 104 -3.35 5.28 -3.28
C ASN A 104 -4.32 4.74 -2.23
N VAL A 105 -5.56 4.43 -2.60
CA VAL A 105 -6.58 3.86 -1.69
C VAL A 105 -7.06 2.51 -2.23
N GLY A 106 -7.13 1.45 -1.42
CA GLY A 106 -7.81 0.19 -1.78
C GLY A 106 -7.06 -1.11 -1.43
N SER A 107 -7.48 -2.21 -2.06
CA SER A 107 -6.84 -3.53 -1.94
C SER A 107 -5.87 -3.78 -3.09
N PHE A 108 -4.58 -4.01 -2.80
CA PHE A 108 -3.52 -4.16 -3.80
C PHE A 108 -2.75 -5.48 -3.64
N ASN A 109 -2.67 -6.28 -4.70
CA ASN A 109 -1.70 -7.36 -4.80
C ASN A 109 -0.57 -6.88 -5.74
N GLY A 110 0.51 -6.33 -5.16
CA GLY A 110 1.62 -5.69 -5.86
C GLY A 110 2.37 -4.70 -4.99
N ASN A 111 3.31 -3.96 -5.61
CA ASN A 111 3.99 -2.85 -4.96
C ASN A 111 3.15 -1.57 -5.06
N ASN A 112 2.94 -0.90 -3.93
CA ASN A 112 2.45 0.48 -3.88
C ASN A 112 3.62 1.42 -3.64
N ASN A 113 3.76 2.45 -4.46
CA ASN A 113 4.87 3.38 -4.38
C ASN A 113 4.33 4.82 -4.46
N GLY A 114 4.40 5.56 -3.36
CA GLY A 114 3.93 6.95 -3.26
C GLY A 114 3.52 7.33 -1.84
N ASN A 115 3.28 8.63 -1.59
CA ASN A 115 2.93 9.12 -0.26
C ASN A 115 1.43 8.97 0.01
N ASN A 116 1.04 8.77 1.27
CA ASN A 116 -0.34 8.66 1.74
C ASN A 116 -1.07 7.45 1.15
N ASN A 117 -0.51 6.25 1.31
CA ASN A 117 -1.15 5.01 0.88
C ASN A 117 -2.13 4.53 1.96
N TYR A 118 -3.37 4.23 1.60
CA TYR A 118 -4.42 3.72 2.48
C TYR A 118 -4.98 2.39 1.95
N GLY A 119 -5.06 1.37 2.79
CA GLY A 119 -5.82 0.16 2.46
C GLY A 119 -5.12 -1.13 2.84
N SER A 120 -5.30 -2.17 2.05
CA SER A 120 -4.75 -3.49 2.36
C SER A 120 -4.03 -4.09 1.16
N GLY A 121 -3.08 -4.99 1.38
CA GLY A 121 -2.44 -5.62 0.23
C GLY A 121 -1.38 -6.67 0.51
N ASN A 122 -1.07 -7.44 -0.51
CA ASN A 122 0.09 -8.32 -0.55
C ASN A 122 1.16 -7.67 -1.45
N GLY A 123 2.37 -7.45 -0.92
CA GLY A 123 3.49 -6.83 -1.64
C GLY A 123 4.16 -5.72 -0.82
N ASN A 124 4.97 -4.90 -1.47
CA ASN A 124 5.68 -3.83 -0.78
C ASN A 124 4.91 -2.50 -0.86
N ALA A 125 4.69 -1.84 0.28
CA ALA A 125 4.23 -0.46 0.32
C ALA A 125 5.43 0.45 0.56
N ASN A 126 5.66 1.42 -0.32
CA ASN A 126 6.77 2.36 -0.28
C ASN A 126 6.23 3.78 -0.31
N GLY A 127 6.74 4.66 0.57
CA GLY A 127 6.43 6.10 0.58
C GLY A 127 6.01 6.63 1.95
N ASN A 128 5.90 7.95 2.09
CA ASN A 128 5.59 8.57 3.38
C ASN A 128 4.12 8.36 3.74
N LEU A 129 3.81 7.95 4.97
CA LEU A 129 2.45 7.69 5.49
C LEU A 129 1.76 6.51 4.78
N ASN A 130 1.98 5.29 5.29
CA ASN A 130 1.25 4.09 4.88
C ASN A 130 0.26 3.69 5.98
N TYR A 131 -1.02 3.58 5.65
CA TYR A 131 -2.08 3.19 6.58
C TYR A 131 -2.81 1.92 6.11
N GLY A 132 -2.91 0.93 6.99
CA GLY A 132 -3.80 -0.22 6.84
C GLY A 132 -3.11 -1.56 7.02
N SER A 133 -3.51 -2.59 6.25
CA SER A 133 -3.14 -3.99 6.51
C SER A 133 -2.33 -4.59 5.36
N PHE A 134 -1.02 -4.78 5.56
CA PHE A 134 -0.10 -5.24 4.51
C PHE A 134 0.51 -6.61 4.82
N ASN A 135 0.78 -7.39 3.78
CA ASN A 135 1.63 -8.58 3.85
C ASN A 135 2.84 -8.34 2.94
N GLY A 136 4.03 -8.14 3.50
CA GLY A 136 5.26 -7.84 2.76
C GLY A 136 6.13 -6.80 3.46
N ASN A 137 6.90 -6.02 2.69
CA ASN A 137 7.70 -4.93 3.26
C ASN A 137 6.95 -3.59 3.18
N ASN A 138 6.68 -2.98 4.32
CA ASN A 138 6.17 -1.61 4.39
C ASN A 138 7.34 -0.66 4.69
N ASN A 139 7.68 0.22 3.78
CA ASN A 139 8.83 1.13 3.86
C ASN A 139 8.37 2.57 3.68
N GLY A 140 8.15 3.25 4.79
CA GLY A 140 7.63 4.61 4.82
C GLY A 140 8.01 5.33 6.08
N ASN A 141 8.11 6.67 6.03
CA ASN A 141 8.46 7.45 7.22
C ASN A 141 7.53 7.15 8.41
N ASP A 142 6.25 6.97 8.13
CA ASP A 142 5.23 6.65 9.12
C ASP A 142 4.37 5.50 8.60
N ASN A 143 4.30 4.41 9.34
CA ASN A 143 3.53 3.21 9.00
C ASN A 143 2.51 2.93 10.10
N TYR A 144 1.22 2.91 9.75
CA TYR A 144 0.10 2.71 10.67
C TYR A 144 -0.71 1.47 10.26
N GLY A 145 -1.07 0.62 11.23
CA GLY A 145 -1.98 -0.50 11.02
C GLY A 145 -1.33 -1.86 11.25
N SER A 146 -1.71 -2.84 10.44
CA SER A 146 -1.26 -4.23 10.60
C SER A 146 -0.27 -4.61 9.50
N ASN A 147 0.84 -5.27 9.83
CA ASN A 147 1.77 -5.77 8.82
C ASN A 147 2.23 -7.20 9.12
N ASN A 148 2.31 -8.03 8.10
CA ASN A 148 2.94 -9.35 8.15
C ASN A 148 4.16 -9.34 7.20
N GLY A 149 5.35 -9.15 7.75
CA GLY A 149 6.60 -8.97 7.04
C GLY A 149 7.50 -7.95 7.75
N ASN A 150 8.21 -7.11 6.99
CA ASN A 150 9.05 -6.07 7.58
C ASN A 150 8.39 -4.70 7.51
N ALA A 151 8.36 -3.95 8.61
CA ALA A 151 8.01 -2.53 8.62
C ALA A 151 9.30 -1.72 8.84
N ASN A 152 9.59 -0.79 7.94
CA ASN A 152 10.74 0.10 7.99
C ASN A 152 10.21 1.54 7.95
N GLY A 153 10.50 2.33 8.97
CA GLY A 153 10.02 3.71 9.07
C GLY A 153 10.61 4.48 10.22
N ASN A 154 10.38 5.80 10.29
CA ASN A 154 10.72 6.54 11.51
C ASN A 154 9.70 6.24 12.62
N LEU A 155 8.42 6.11 12.26
CA LEU A 155 7.33 5.73 13.15
C LEU A 155 6.62 4.51 12.59
N ASN A 156 6.46 3.48 13.41
CA ASN A 156 5.66 2.30 13.10
C ASN A 156 4.65 2.09 14.23
N ASP A 157 3.36 2.25 13.96
CA ASP A 157 2.27 2.11 14.93
C ASP A 157 1.25 1.03 14.50
N GLY A 158 0.98 0.07 15.39
CA GLY A 158 -0.05 -0.96 15.20
C GLY A 158 0.41 -2.39 15.47
N SER A 159 -0.03 -3.35 14.66
CA SER A 159 0.18 -4.79 14.90
C SER A 159 1.09 -5.43 13.86
N PHE A 160 2.28 -5.87 14.26
CA PHE A 160 3.33 -6.33 13.34
C PHE A 160 3.70 -7.79 13.54
N ASN A 161 3.84 -8.56 12.47
CA ASN A 161 4.38 -9.92 12.51
C ASN A 161 5.62 -9.98 11.60
N GLY A 162 6.82 -10.05 12.17
CA GLY A 162 8.10 -9.99 11.47
C GLY A 162 9.06 -8.98 12.10
N ASN A 163 9.85 -8.26 11.30
CA ASN A 163 10.76 -7.24 11.84
C ASN A 163 10.16 -5.83 11.71
N ASN A 164 10.06 -5.13 12.82
CA ASN A 164 9.74 -3.71 12.86
C ASN A 164 11.02 -2.91 13.09
N ASN A 165 11.37 -2.00 12.19
CA ASN A 165 12.58 -1.21 12.25
C ASN A 165 12.24 0.27 12.13
N GLY A 166 12.37 1.00 13.22
CA GLY A 166 12.11 2.43 13.22
C GLY A 166 12.44 3.14 14.50
N ASN A 167 12.62 4.46 14.43
CA ASN A 167 12.99 5.24 15.61
C ASN A 167 11.94 5.10 16.73
N PHE A 168 10.66 5.04 16.36
CA PHE A 168 9.53 4.85 17.26
C PHE A 168 8.69 3.66 16.78
N ASN A 169 8.63 2.61 17.58
CA ASN A 169 7.75 1.47 17.33
C ASN A 169 6.69 1.42 18.44
N TRP A 170 5.43 1.63 18.10
CA TRP A 170 4.28 1.51 19.00
C TRP A 170 3.43 0.31 18.56
N GLY A 171 3.09 -0.59 19.47
CA GLY A 171 1.88 -1.38 19.36
C GLY A 171 2.09 -2.80 19.84
N SER A 172 1.78 -3.78 19.00
CA SER A 172 1.98 -5.18 19.35
C SER A 172 2.60 -5.96 18.22
N GLY A 173 3.22 -7.08 18.52
CA GLY A 173 3.71 -7.92 17.45
C GLY A 173 4.40 -9.21 17.83
N ASN A 174 4.64 -10.02 16.82
CA ASN A 174 5.51 -11.20 16.90
C ASN A 174 6.75 -10.94 16.05
N GLY A 175 7.94 -11.26 16.54
CA GLY A 175 9.21 -11.02 15.86
C GLY A 175 10.06 -9.94 16.54
N ASN A 176 10.90 -9.23 15.78
CA ASN A 176 11.87 -8.29 16.36
C ASN A 176 11.42 -6.84 16.19
N ALA A 177 11.46 -6.03 17.25
CA ALA A 177 11.34 -4.58 17.18
C ALA A 177 12.72 -3.94 17.38
N ASN A 178 13.20 -3.20 16.38
CA ASN A 178 14.46 -2.46 16.43
C ASN A 178 14.16 -0.96 16.34
N GLY A 179 14.56 -0.19 17.34
CA GLY A 179 14.23 1.23 17.38
C GLY A 179 14.83 2.00 18.53
N ASN A 180 14.75 3.32 18.54
CA ASN A 180 15.18 4.08 19.72
C ASN A 180 14.18 3.92 20.87
N LEU A 181 12.88 4.01 20.56
CA LEU A 181 11.77 3.75 21.47
C LEU A 181 10.92 2.60 20.95
N ASN A 182 10.77 1.54 21.74
CA ASN A 182 9.82 0.45 21.49
C ASN A 182 8.77 0.47 22.61
N TYR A 183 7.50 0.70 22.29
CA TYR A 183 6.38 0.74 23.25
C TYR A 183 5.30 -0.28 22.88
N GLY A 184 4.95 -1.15 23.82
CA GLY A 184 3.79 -2.04 23.73
C GLY A 184 4.11 -3.51 23.98
N SER A 185 3.44 -4.41 23.26
CA SER A 185 3.40 -5.84 23.60
C SER A 185 4.00 -6.73 22.50
N TYR A 186 5.17 -7.33 22.74
CA TYR A 186 5.89 -8.10 21.73
C TYR A 186 6.15 -9.55 22.15
N ASN A 187 6.11 -10.49 21.19
CA ASN A 187 6.69 -11.82 21.33
C ASN A 187 7.94 -11.91 20.43
N GLY A 188 9.12 -11.70 21.00
CA GLY A 188 10.40 -11.80 20.31
C GLY A 188 11.46 -10.86 20.90
N ASN A 189 12.37 -10.33 20.07
CA ASN A 189 13.43 -9.46 20.58
C ASN A 189 13.08 -7.98 20.40
N ASN A 190 13.09 -7.21 21.48
CA ASN A 190 13.06 -5.76 21.43
C ASN A 190 14.48 -5.24 21.61
N ASN A 191 14.97 -4.47 20.64
CA ASN A 191 16.28 -3.86 20.66
C ASN A 191 16.13 -2.35 20.49
N GLY A 192 16.39 -1.61 21.55
CA GLY A 192 16.24 -0.17 21.53
C GLY A 192 16.70 0.53 22.78
N ASN A 193 17.02 1.82 22.67
CA ASN A 193 17.49 2.59 23.82
C ASN A 193 16.48 2.57 24.98
N PHE A 194 15.19 2.62 24.65
CA PHE A 194 14.09 2.50 25.60
C PHE A 194 13.09 1.46 25.11
N ASN A 195 12.84 0.45 25.92
CA ASN A 195 11.81 -0.56 25.69
C ASN A 195 10.79 -0.46 26.80
N TRP A 196 9.51 -0.23 26.48
CA TRP A 196 8.43 -0.16 27.45
C TRP A 196 7.29 -1.10 27.08
N GLY A 197 6.86 -1.95 27.99
CA GLY A 197 5.58 -2.64 27.92
C GLY A 197 5.68 -4.12 28.32
N TYR A 198 5.09 -4.99 27.51
CA TYR A 198 5.09 -6.43 27.75
C TYR A 198 5.95 -7.11 26.69
N ASN A 199 6.91 -7.94 27.07
CA ASN A 199 7.68 -8.70 26.10
C ASN A 199 7.86 -10.15 26.51
N ASN A 200 7.61 -11.07 25.60
CA ASN A 200 7.93 -12.48 25.74
C ASN A 200 9.07 -12.80 24.77
N GLY A 201 10.30 -12.76 25.29
CA GLY A 201 11.55 -12.82 24.55
C GLY A 201 12.59 -11.90 25.18
N ASN A 202 13.60 -11.46 24.42
CA ASN A 202 14.68 -10.64 24.97
C ASN A 202 14.40 -9.15 24.79
N ALA A 203 14.73 -8.34 25.79
CA ALA A 203 14.80 -6.88 25.67
C ALA A 203 16.24 -6.42 25.83
N ASN A 204 16.78 -5.73 24.83
CA ASN A 204 18.11 -5.14 24.84
C ASN A 204 17.96 -3.62 24.73
N GLY A 205 18.44 -2.88 25.72
CA GLY A 205 18.27 -1.44 25.75
C GLY A 205 18.91 -0.74 26.92
N ASN A 206 19.08 0.58 26.89
CA ASN A 206 19.58 1.31 28.05
C ASN A 206 18.55 1.31 29.20
N LEU A 207 17.27 1.40 28.85
CA LEU A 207 16.13 1.35 29.76
C LEU A 207 15.11 0.33 29.26
N ASN A 208 14.78 -0.65 30.11
CA ASN A 208 13.72 -1.63 29.89
C ASN A 208 12.69 -1.46 31.02
N ASP A 209 11.45 -1.08 30.72
CA ASP A 209 10.37 -0.88 31.69
C ASP A 209 9.15 -1.76 31.36
N GLY A 210 8.67 -2.54 32.33
CA GLY A 210 7.44 -3.32 32.23
C GLY A 210 7.61 -4.79 32.58
N SER A 211 6.88 -5.67 31.90
CA SER A 211 6.82 -7.10 32.24
C SER A 211 7.41 -7.96 31.13
N TYR A 212 8.45 -8.72 31.48
CA TYR A 212 9.27 -9.46 30.53
C TYR A 212 9.29 -10.95 30.87
N ASN A 213 9.13 -11.81 29.88
CA ASN A 213 9.32 -13.25 30.00
C ASN A 213 10.47 -13.66 29.07
N GLY A 214 11.69 -13.60 29.59
CA GLY A 214 12.94 -13.75 28.84
C GLY A 214 14.05 -12.88 29.44
N ASN A 215 15.13 -12.63 28.68
CA ASN A 215 16.27 -11.88 29.20
C ASN A 215 16.13 -10.38 28.95
N ASN A 216 16.34 -9.58 30.00
CA ASN A 216 16.49 -8.13 29.89
C ASN A 216 17.97 -7.77 30.05
N ASN A 217 18.53 -7.09 29.06
CA ASN A 217 19.90 -6.60 29.09
C ASN A 217 19.87 -5.08 28.94
N GLY A 218 20.20 -4.37 30.01
CA GLY A 218 20.17 -2.93 30.02
C GLY A 218 20.70 -2.29 31.28
N ASN A 219 21.09 -1.02 31.19
CA ASN A 219 21.59 -0.29 32.36
C ASN A 219 20.53 -0.16 33.45
N TRP A 220 19.27 0.05 33.03
CA TRP A 220 18.09 0.21 33.88
C TRP A 220 17.03 -0.79 33.46
N ASN A 221 16.72 -1.75 34.32
CA ASN A 221 15.62 -2.70 34.13
C ASN A 221 14.60 -2.47 35.24
N TRP A 222 13.41 -1.99 34.90
CA TRP A 222 12.33 -1.72 35.85
C TRP A 222 11.12 -2.60 35.53
N GLY A 223 10.56 -3.23 36.56
CA GLY A 223 9.32 -3.98 36.48
C GLY A 223 9.52 -5.45 36.83
N SER A 224 8.82 -6.35 36.14
CA SER A 224 8.88 -7.78 36.43
C SER A 224 9.55 -8.55 35.31
N ALA A 225 10.51 -9.41 35.63
CA ALA A 225 11.14 -10.31 34.66
C ALA A 225 11.01 -11.77 35.12
N ASN A 226 10.48 -12.61 34.25
CA ASN A 226 10.55 -14.06 34.34
C ASN A 226 11.66 -14.56 33.40
N GLY A 227 12.91 -14.35 33.85
CA GLY A 227 14.14 -14.64 33.11
C GLY A 227 15.31 -13.88 33.74
N ASN A 228 16.42 -13.68 33.02
CA ASN A 228 17.58 -12.98 33.58
C ASN A 228 17.49 -11.47 33.32
N ALA A 229 17.63 -10.65 34.36
CA ALA A 229 17.85 -9.21 34.23
C ALA A 229 19.34 -8.89 34.44
N ASN A 230 20.03 -8.50 33.37
CA ASN A 230 21.43 -8.10 33.37
C ASN A 230 21.50 -6.58 33.27
N GLY A 231 22.10 -5.92 34.26
CA GLY A 231 22.12 -4.47 34.34
C GLY A 231 22.78 -3.91 35.59
N ASN A 232 23.06 -2.61 35.56
CA ASN A 232 23.62 -1.88 36.70
C ASN A 232 22.53 -1.54 37.75
N ALA A 233 21.28 -1.38 37.32
CA ALA A 233 20.14 -1.08 38.18
C ALA A 233 18.91 -1.91 37.74
N ASN A 234 18.61 -2.96 38.50
CA ASN A 234 17.45 -3.83 38.31
C ASN A 234 16.48 -3.62 39.48
N HIS A 235 15.22 -3.26 39.19
CA HIS A 235 14.18 -2.96 40.18
C HIS A 235 12.86 -3.65 39.88
#